data_AF-A0AAW7D9F4-F1
#
_entry.id   AF-A0AAW7D9F4-F1
#
_cell.length_a   1.000
_cell.length_b   1.000
_cell.length_c   1.000
_cell.angle_alpha   90.00
_cell.angle_beta   90.00
_cell.angle_gamma   90.00
#
_symmetry.space_group_name_H-M   'P 1'
#
loop_
_entity.id
_entity.type
_entity.pdbx_description
1 polymer ?
#
loop_
_entity_poly.entity_id
_entity_poly.type
_entity_poly.pdbx_seq_one_letter_code
_entity_poly.pdbx_strand_id
1 'polypeptide(L)'
;MKKKQNKRPQDTIKEVKKDDFVKNIPKIDTLSWKEAYTIIHAFCYSDTKINLNEIKQMLSLKDKDLVDLFLSTYILFDDNDKAYLELFINENLDHPDTAFISDLLYFATDWSLNINYLKVLNIVEKQAKDENYVVLGAINYIANTIKYYYIEEIVHSFNSVVNSKDYFQSEQILASISLYRITGKESFLDFIAELIDYDKENRVFLTNVLREKSYQEEYFDLSEIKVRFLI
;
A
#
# COMPACT_ATOMS: atom_id res chain seq x y z
N MET A 1 -4.44 -13.54 49.58
CA MET A 1 -4.34 -14.04 48.18
C MET A 1 -3.73 -12.96 47.30
N LYS A 2 -2.43 -13.09 46.97
CA LYS A 2 -1.73 -12.16 46.06
C LYS A 2 -2.09 -12.53 44.62
N LYS A 3 -2.76 -11.62 43.89
CA LYS A 3 -3.01 -11.76 42.46
C LYS A 3 -1.68 -11.66 41.71
N LYS A 4 -1.25 -12.76 41.09
CA LYS A 4 -0.17 -12.76 40.09
C LYS A 4 -0.68 -12.00 38.86
N GLN A 5 -0.09 -10.84 38.58
CA GLN A 5 -0.21 -10.21 37.28
C GLN A 5 0.67 -11.00 36.30
N ASN A 6 0.05 -11.60 35.29
CA ASN A 6 0.74 -12.15 34.12
C ASN A 6 1.41 -10.99 33.38
N LYS A 7 2.73 -10.84 33.53
CA LYS A 7 3.54 -10.07 32.59
C LYS A 7 3.66 -10.90 31.31
N ARG A 8 3.18 -10.35 30.19
CA ARG A 8 3.53 -10.85 28.85
C ARG A 8 5.05 -10.74 28.68
N PRO A 9 5.70 -11.66 27.95
CA PRO A 9 7.12 -11.53 27.65
C PRO A 9 7.31 -10.27 26.79
N GLN A 10 8.04 -9.30 27.32
CA GLN A 10 8.66 -8.27 26.49
C GLN A 10 9.81 -8.96 25.78
N ASP A 11 9.73 -9.12 24.47
CA ASP A 11 10.90 -9.40 23.68
C ASP A 11 11.90 -8.26 23.92
N THR A 12 12.96 -8.54 24.67
CA THR A 12 14.07 -7.62 24.88
C THR A 12 14.78 -7.44 23.54
N ILE A 13 14.25 -6.56 22.69
CA ILE A 13 14.95 -6.05 21.52
C ILE A 13 16.13 -5.26 22.06
N LYS A 14 17.36 -5.70 21.76
CA LYS A 14 18.56 -4.94 22.11
C LYS A 14 18.49 -3.59 21.40
N GLU A 15 18.58 -2.52 22.18
CA GLU A 15 18.63 -1.16 21.67
C GLU A 15 19.84 -1.02 20.72
N VAL A 16 19.57 -0.76 19.44
CA VAL A 16 20.62 -0.55 18.43
C VAL A 16 20.99 0.92 18.46
N LYS A 17 22.24 1.25 18.80
CA LYS A 17 22.73 2.63 18.73
C LYS A 17 22.79 3.08 17.28
N LYS A 18 22.36 4.32 17.01
CA LYS A 18 22.39 4.95 15.68
C LYS A 18 23.73 4.73 14.95
N ASP A 19 24.83 5.07 15.61
CA ASP A 19 26.16 5.01 15.00
C ASP A 19 26.57 3.58 14.61
N ASP A 20 26.10 2.58 15.36
CA ASP A 20 26.36 1.17 15.07
C ASP A 20 25.50 0.69 13.91
N PHE A 21 24.23 1.10 13.83
CA PHE A 21 23.38 0.80 12.69
C PHE A 21 23.94 1.41 11.40
N VAL A 22 24.21 2.71 11.40
CA VAL A 22 24.68 3.47 10.22
C VAL A 22 25.98 2.89 9.66
N LYS A 23 26.93 2.50 10.51
CA LYS A 23 28.18 1.84 10.08
C LYS A 23 27.96 0.47 9.44
N ASN A 24 26.85 -0.18 9.76
CA ASN A 24 26.52 -1.51 9.25
C ASN A 24 25.65 -1.49 8.00
N ILE A 25 24.98 -0.37 7.66
CA ILE A 25 24.17 -0.26 6.43
C ILE A 25 24.92 -0.78 5.19
N PRO A 26 26.17 -0.36 4.90
CA PRO A 26 26.90 -0.83 3.72
C PRO A 26 27.24 -2.33 3.73
N LYS A 27 27.12 -3.00 4.88
CA LYS A 27 27.41 -4.41 5.06
C LYS A 27 26.16 -5.28 5.05
N ILE A 28 24.95 -4.68 5.07
CA ILE A 28 23.68 -5.42 5.14
C ILE A 28 23.58 -6.43 3.99
N ASP A 29 23.92 -6.03 2.77
CA ASP A 29 23.90 -6.90 1.57
C ASP A 29 24.86 -8.11 1.65
N THR A 30 25.77 -8.15 2.62
CA THR A 30 26.72 -9.26 2.81
C THR A 30 26.32 -10.22 3.92
N LEU A 31 25.28 -9.88 4.68
CA LEU A 31 24.75 -10.72 5.76
C LEU A 31 23.76 -11.75 5.22
N SER A 32 23.45 -12.77 6.01
CA SER A 32 22.29 -13.61 5.70
C SER A 32 21.00 -12.80 5.85
N TRP A 33 19.96 -13.17 5.10
CA TRP A 33 18.65 -12.50 5.16
C TRP A 33 18.14 -12.37 6.60
N LYS A 34 18.24 -13.43 7.40
CA LYS A 34 17.78 -13.44 8.79
C LYS A 34 18.53 -12.43 9.67
N GLU A 35 19.85 -12.30 9.47
CA GLU A 35 20.66 -11.34 10.20
C GLU A 35 20.32 -9.90 9.79
N ALA A 36 20.23 -9.65 8.48
CA ALA A 36 19.85 -8.36 7.92
C ALA A 36 18.45 -7.92 8.41
N TYR A 37 17.45 -8.80 8.30
CA TYR A 37 16.10 -8.59 8.80
C TYR A 37 16.11 -8.20 10.28
N THR A 38 16.83 -8.97 11.12
CA THR A 38 16.88 -8.72 12.57
C THR A 38 17.44 -7.34 12.88
N ILE A 39 18.48 -6.91 12.15
CA ILE A 39 19.11 -5.61 12.33
C ILE A 39 18.17 -4.47 11.90
N ILE A 40 17.59 -4.56 10.69
CA ILE A 40 16.70 -3.52 10.16
C ILE A 40 15.45 -3.40 11.01
N HIS A 41 14.80 -4.52 11.34
CA HIS A 41 13.62 -4.54 12.18
C HIS A 41 13.91 -3.92 13.54
N ALA A 42 14.96 -4.37 14.25
CA ALA A 42 15.32 -3.79 15.54
C ALA A 42 15.61 -2.28 15.46
N PHE A 43 16.21 -1.82 14.36
CA PHE A 43 16.46 -0.40 14.14
C PHE A 43 15.18 0.40 13.88
N CYS A 44 14.25 -0.10 13.05
CA CYS A 44 13.03 0.63 12.71
C CYS A 44 12.12 0.85 13.93
N TYR A 45 12.19 -0.05 14.92
CA TYR A 45 11.52 0.10 16.22
C TYR A 45 12.33 0.87 17.26
N SER A 46 13.55 1.31 16.93
CA SER A 46 14.26 2.28 17.76
C SER A 46 13.72 3.68 17.44
N ASP A 47 13.49 4.52 18.45
CA ASP A 47 13.06 5.93 18.27
C ASP A 47 14.19 6.82 17.67
N THR A 48 14.98 6.26 16.75
CA THR A 48 16.21 6.84 16.22
C THR A 48 15.98 7.41 14.82
N LYS A 49 16.11 8.72 14.69
CA LYS A 49 16.09 9.37 13.36
C LYS A 49 17.41 9.21 12.60
N ILE A 50 17.36 8.73 11.37
CA ILE A 50 18.48 8.73 10.41
C ILE A 50 18.35 9.89 9.43
N ASN A 51 19.47 10.29 8.83
CA ASN A 51 19.49 11.37 7.84
C ASN A 51 19.18 10.85 6.43
N LEU A 52 18.93 11.77 5.51
CA LEU A 52 18.58 11.43 4.13
C LEU A 52 19.64 10.56 3.42
N ASN A 53 20.94 10.73 3.70
CA ASN A 53 21.95 9.88 3.07
C ASN A 53 21.89 8.44 3.58
N GLU A 54 21.58 8.24 4.86
CA GLU A 54 21.37 6.92 5.46
C GLU A 54 20.11 6.27 4.88
N ILE A 55 19.02 7.04 4.69
CA ILE A 55 17.80 6.57 4.01
C ILE A 55 18.10 6.14 2.58
N LYS A 56 18.86 6.95 1.83
CA LYS A 56 19.31 6.61 0.47
C LYS A 56 20.07 5.29 0.42
N GLN A 57 20.94 5.04 1.41
CA GLN A 57 21.67 3.77 1.51
C GLN A 57 20.72 2.60 1.78
N MET A 58 19.74 2.76 2.68
CA MET A 58 18.71 1.74 2.93
C MET A 58 17.90 1.40 1.68
N LEU A 59 17.53 2.40 0.90
CA LEU A 59 16.77 2.22 -0.35
C LEU A 59 17.60 1.60 -1.48
N SER A 60 18.94 1.63 -1.35
CA SER A 60 19.87 1.05 -2.32
C SER A 60 20.19 -0.43 -2.09
N LEU A 61 19.63 -1.05 -1.04
CA LEU A 61 19.83 -2.47 -0.77
C LEU A 61 19.39 -3.33 -1.96
N LYS A 62 20.13 -4.42 -2.19
CA LYS A 62 19.89 -5.32 -3.32
C LYS A 62 18.61 -6.12 -3.14
N ASP A 63 18.40 -6.60 -1.92
CA ASP A 63 17.23 -7.36 -1.52
C ASP A 63 16.05 -6.41 -1.28
N LYS A 64 14.99 -6.55 -2.09
CA LYS A 64 13.84 -5.65 -2.07
C LYS A 64 12.90 -5.92 -0.91
N ASP A 65 12.87 -7.14 -0.37
CA ASP A 65 12.11 -7.45 0.84
C ASP A 65 12.68 -6.69 2.05
N LEU A 66 13.99 -6.45 2.08
CA LEU A 66 14.63 -5.63 3.12
C LEU A 66 14.34 -4.13 2.96
N VAL A 67 14.17 -3.67 1.72
CA VAL A 67 13.74 -2.30 1.44
C VAL A 67 12.29 -2.11 1.88
N ASP A 68 11.40 -3.04 1.54
CA ASP A 68 10.00 -3.04 1.98
C ASP A 68 9.90 -3.04 3.51
N LEU A 69 10.64 -3.92 4.19
CA LEU A 69 10.70 -3.95 5.66
C LEU A 69 11.06 -2.57 6.24
N PHE A 70 12.05 -1.90 5.66
CA PHE A 70 12.45 -0.57 6.11
C PHE A 70 11.34 0.46 5.87
N LEU A 71 10.75 0.49 4.67
CA LEU A 71 9.69 1.44 4.31
C LEU A 71 8.42 1.25 5.13
N SER A 72 7.97 0.00 5.32
CA SER A 72 6.75 -0.33 6.06
C SER A 72 6.87 -0.12 7.57
N THR A 73 8.09 -0.20 8.12
CA THR A 73 8.30 -0.17 9.58
C THR A 73 8.85 1.17 10.09
N TYR A 74 9.61 1.91 9.29
CA TYR A 74 10.24 3.16 9.73
C TYR A 74 9.25 4.33 9.72
N ILE A 75 9.04 4.97 10.88
CA ILE A 75 7.99 5.99 11.06
C ILE A 75 8.49 7.44 11.14
N LEU A 76 9.80 7.68 11.04
CA LEU A 76 10.41 8.98 11.34
C LEU A 76 10.81 9.80 10.10
N PHE A 77 10.19 9.53 8.94
CA PHE A 77 10.42 10.30 7.71
C PHE A 77 9.89 11.74 7.82
N ASP A 78 10.75 12.72 7.51
CA ASP A 78 10.34 14.12 7.38
C ASP A 78 9.99 14.50 5.93
N ASP A 79 9.64 15.77 5.69
CA ASP A 79 9.21 16.24 4.37
C ASP A 79 10.32 16.17 3.30
N ASN A 80 11.60 16.33 3.68
CA ASN A 80 12.70 16.15 2.74
C ASN A 80 12.88 14.68 2.38
N ASP A 81 12.70 13.79 3.36
CA ASP A 81 12.74 12.34 3.14
C ASP A 81 11.59 11.91 2.21
N LYS A 82 10.37 12.42 2.44
CA LYS A 82 9.19 12.16 1.60
C LYS A 82 9.39 12.63 0.16
N ALA A 83 9.91 13.84 -0.04
CA ALA A 83 10.19 14.36 -1.38
C ALA A 83 11.19 13.46 -2.14
N TYR A 84 12.18 12.91 -1.43
CA TYR A 84 13.10 11.93 -2.02
C TYR A 84 12.44 10.59 -2.29
N LEU A 85 11.61 10.09 -1.36
CA LEU A 85 10.86 8.84 -1.52
C LEU A 85 9.92 8.89 -2.74
N GLU A 86 9.27 10.03 -3.00
CA GLU A 86 8.49 10.25 -4.21
C GLU A 86 9.32 10.07 -5.48
N LEU A 87 10.52 10.66 -5.53
CA LEU A 87 11.44 10.52 -6.67
C LEU A 87 11.86 9.05 -6.83
N PHE A 88 12.28 8.41 -5.74
CA PHE A 88 12.69 7.01 -5.72
C PHE A 88 11.59 6.09 -6.24
N ILE A 89 10.34 6.25 -5.78
CA ILE A 89 9.21 5.43 -6.24
C ILE A 89 8.97 5.66 -7.72
N ASN A 90 8.95 6.92 -8.18
CA ASN A 90 8.73 7.26 -9.60
C ASN A 90 9.78 6.64 -10.55
N GLU A 91 11.02 6.52 -10.09
CA GLU A 91 12.11 5.85 -10.81
C GLU A 91 11.95 4.33 -10.85
N ASN A 92 11.24 3.74 -9.87
CA ASN A 92 11.05 2.30 -9.73
C ASN A 92 9.66 1.78 -10.16
N LEU A 93 8.73 2.65 -10.60
CA LEU A 93 7.41 2.20 -11.09
C LEU A 93 7.48 1.29 -12.35
N ASP A 94 8.62 1.25 -13.04
CA ASP A 94 8.88 0.39 -14.19
C ASP A 94 9.84 -0.77 -13.86
N HIS A 95 10.04 -1.08 -12.57
CA HIS A 95 10.93 -2.15 -12.10
C HIS A 95 10.43 -3.55 -12.53
N PRO A 96 11.32 -4.50 -12.86
CA PRO A 96 10.91 -5.83 -13.31
C PRO A 96 10.28 -6.70 -12.21
N ASP A 97 10.57 -6.40 -10.94
CA ASP A 97 9.92 -7.03 -9.80
C ASP A 97 8.62 -6.29 -9.46
N THR A 98 7.50 -6.90 -9.80
CA THR A 98 6.17 -6.33 -9.61
C THR A 98 5.69 -6.42 -8.17
N ALA A 99 6.20 -7.35 -7.36
CA ALA A 99 5.93 -7.40 -5.92
C ALA A 99 6.50 -6.14 -5.26
N PHE A 100 7.75 -5.81 -5.60
CA PHE A 100 8.37 -4.57 -5.13
C PHE A 100 7.58 -3.33 -5.57
N ILE A 101 7.08 -3.25 -6.81
CA ILE A 101 6.23 -2.13 -7.24
C ILE A 101 4.96 -2.04 -6.39
N SER A 102 4.31 -3.17 -6.13
CA SER A 102 3.11 -3.23 -5.29
C SER A 102 3.39 -2.65 -3.89
N ASP A 103 4.49 -3.06 -3.25
CA ASP A 103 4.88 -2.58 -1.93
C ASP A 103 5.13 -1.06 -1.93
N LEU A 104 5.80 -0.55 -2.96
CA LEU A 104 5.99 0.89 -3.14
C LEU A 104 4.67 1.67 -3.31
N LEU A 105 3.69 1.09 -3.99
CA LEU A 105 2.36 1.71 -4.18
C LEU A 105 1.57 1.75 -2.86
N TYR A 106 1.60 0.69 -2.06
CA TYR A 106 0.99 0.69 -0.73
C TYR A 106 1.69 1.70 0.19
N PHE A 107 3.02 1.69 0.23
CA PHE A 107 3.79 2.67 1.00
C PHE A 107 3.46 4.12 0.57
N ALA A 108 3.40 4.39 -0.73
CA ALA A 108 3.03 5.71 -1.25
C ALA A 108 1.60 6.12 -0.82
N THR A 109 0.69 5.15 -0.75
CA THR A 109 -0.69 5.37 -0.30
C THR A 109 -0.72 5.74 1.18
N ASP A 110 -0.09 4.94 2.03
CA ASP A 110 -0.06 5.12 3.49
C ASP A 110 0.56 6.45 3.90
N TRP A 111 1.61 6.86 3.18
CA TRP A 111 2.31 8.13 3.43
C TRP A 111 1.75 9.31 2.64
N SER A 112 0.67 9.10 1.87
CA SER A 112 0.04 10.13 1.02
C SER A 112 1.03 10.84 0.08
N LEU A 113 1.95 10.07 -0.50
CA LEU A 113 3.00 10.58 -1.39
C LEU A 113 2.44 10.94 -2.78
N ASN A 114 2.96 12.02 -3.35
CA ASN A 114 2.55 12.52 -4.66
C ASN A 114 3.40 11.91 -5.79
N ILE A 115 3.20 10.63 -6.07
CA ILE A 115 3.87 9.92 -7.17
C ILE A 115 3.18 10.18 -8.53
N ASN A 116 3.85 9.76 -9.60
CA ASN A 116 3.46 10.02 -10.98
C ASN A 116 2.18 9.25 -11.34
N TYR A 117 1.07 9.98 -11.27
CA TYR A 117 -0.27 9.44 -11.42
C TYR A 117 -0.51 8.74 -12.77
N LEU A 118 0.02 9.28 -13.88
CA LEU A 118 -0.12 8.68 -15.21
C LEU A 118 0.66 7.38 -15.32
N LYS A 119 1.84 7.27 -14.67
CA LYS A 119 2.55 6.00 -14.58
C LYS A 119 1.73 4.97 -13.81
N VAL A 120 1.12 5.36 -12.69
CA VAL A 120 0.28 4.44 -11.91
C VAL A 120 -0.96 3.99 -12.69
N LEU A 121 -1.66 4.90 -13.40
CA LEU A 121 -2.77 4.52 -14.28
C LEU A 121 -2.32 3.54 -15.39
N ASN A 122 -1.13 3.75 -15.98
CA ASN A 122 -0.59 2.82 -16.98
C ASN A 122 -0.30 1.42 -16.39
N ILE A 123 0.03 1.30 -15.11
CA ILE A 123 0.20 -0.01 -14.45
C ILE A 123 -1.13 -0.76 -14.42
N VAL A 124 -2.23 -0.07 -14.12
CA VAL A 124 -3.59 -0.65 -14.11
C VAL A 124 -3.89 -1.29 -15.47
N GLU A 125 -3.61 -0.58 -16.57
CA GLU A 125 -3.97 -1.03 -17.92
C GLU A 125 -3.05 -2.12 -18.50
N LYS A 126 -1.75 -2.09 -18.19
CA LYS A 126 -0.76 -2.97 -18.81
C LYS A 126 -0.68 -4.37 -18.18
N GLN A 127 -0.99 -4.47 -16.89
CA GLN A 127 -0.71 -5.66 -16.08
C GLN A 127 -1.93 -6.57 -15.88
N ALA A 128 -2.99 -6.39 -16.68
CA ALA A 128 -4.12 -7.32 -16.70
C ALA A 128 -3.60 -8.75 -17.00
N LYS A 129 -3.78 -9.68 -16.04
CA LYS A 129 -3.46 -11.15 -16.01
C LYS A 129 -2.75 -11.54 -14.70
N ASP A 130 -1.67 -12.34 -14.74
CA ASP A 130 -1.14 -13.09 -13.59
C ASP A 130 -0.58 -12.20 -12.44
N GLU A 131 -0.44 -10.89 -12.65
CA GLU A 131 0.13 -9.93 -11.70
C GLU A 131 -0.95 -9.04 -11.03
N ASN A 132 -2.09 -9.62 -10.63
CA ASN A 132 -3.22 -8.86 -10.08
C ASN A 132 -2.88 -8.03 -8.83
N TYR A 133 -1.91 -8.44 -8.03
CA TYR A 133 -1.55 -7.72 -6.80
C TYR A 133 -0.97 -6.33 -7.07
N VAL A 134 -0.18 -6.13 -8.15
CA VAL A 134 0.35 -4.81 -8.50
C VAL A 134 -0.74 -3.91 -9.10
N VAL A 135 -1.67 -4.51 -9.87
CA VAL A 135 -2.86 -3.80 -10.35
C VAL A 135 -3.71 -3.34 -9.17
N LEU A 136 -3.95 -4.21 -8.19
CA LEU A 136 -4.70 -3.88 -6.99
C LEU A 136 -4.03 -2.74 -6.20
N GLY A 137 -2.71 -2.80 -6.01
CA GLY A 137 -1.93 -1.72 -5.40
C GLY A 137 -2.04 -0.40 -6.17
N ALA A 138 -2.06 -0.44 -7.50
CA ALA A 138 -2.21 0.74 -8.34
C ALA A 138 -3.61 1.35 -8.23
N ILE A 139 -4.66 0.52 -8.31
CA ILE A 139 -6.05 0.98 -8.10
C ILE A 139 -6.19 1.56 -6.69
N ASN A 140 -5.61 0.91 -5.68
CA ASN A 140 -5.63 1.38 -4.29
C ASN A 140 -5.02 2.78 -4.13
N TYR A 141 -3.84 3.00 -4.73
CA TYR A 141 -3.21 4.32 -4.72
C TYR A 141 -4.09 5.37 -5.39
N ILE A 142 -4.58 5.10 -6.61
CA ILE A 142 -5.42 6.02 -7.39
C ILE A 142 -6.71 6.35 -6.64
N ALA A 143 -7.35 5.34 -6.04
CA ALA A 143 -8.56 5.49 -5.25
C ALA A 143 -8.30 6.35 -3.99
N ASN A 144 -7.23 6.10 -3.25
CA ASN A 144 -6.95 6.86 -2.03
C ASN A 144 -6.38 8.27 -2.30
N THR A 145 -5.99 8.57 -3.54
CA THR A 145 -5.38 9.86 -3.93
C THR A 145 -6.02 10.49 -5.17
N ILE A 146 -7.35 10.43 -5.30
CA ILE A 146 -8.08 10.93 -6.50
C ILE A 146 -7.65 12.36 -6.87
N LYS A 147 -7.11 12.50 -8.09
CA LYS A 147 -6.76 13.78 -8.69
C LYS A 147 -7.81 14.15 -9.73
N TYR A 148 -8.70 15.10 -9.39
CA TYR A 148 -9.83 15.48 -10.26
C TYR A 148 -9.43 15.96 -11.66
N TYR A 149 -8.21 16.45 -11.85
CA TYR A 149 -7.74 16.84 -13.17
C TYR A 149 -7.42 15.65 -14.09
N TYR A 150 -7.37 14.42 -13.56
CA TYR A 150 -7.25 13.16 -14.30
C TYR A 150 -8.54 12.33 -14.27
N ILE A 151 -9.69 12.94 -14.01
CA ILE A 151 -10.92 12.19 -13.75
C ILE A 151 -11.37 11.35 -14.95
N GLU A 152 -11.13 11.84 -16.17
CA GLU A 152 -11.49 11.11 -17.40
C GLU A 152 -10.62 9.86 -17.55
N GLU A 153 -9.32 9.97 -17.30
CA GLU A 153 -8.36 8.86 -17.36
C GLU A 153 -8.63 7.83 -16.25
N ILE A 154 -8.97 8.28 -15.03
CA ILE A 154 -9.37 7.38 -13.93
C ILE A 154 -10.62 6.60 -14.33
N VAL A 155 -11.65 7.31 -14.79
CA VAL A 155 -12.92 6.68 -15.19
C VAL A 155 -12.70 5.71 -16.35
N HIS A 156 -11.89 6.07 -17.34
CA HIS A 156 -11.56 5.19 -18.45
C HIS A 156 -10.85 3.91 -17.97
N SER A 157 -9.75 4.07 -17.22
CA SER A 157 -8.93 2.99 -16.71
C SER A 157 -9.74 2.05 -15.82
N PHE A 158 -10.50 2.57 -14.85
CA PHE A 158 -11.29 1.72 -13.94
C PHE A 158 -12.46 1.03 -14.65
N ASN A 159 -13.10 1.67 -15.64
CA ASN A 159 -14.11 0.98 -16.44
C ASN A 159 -13.50 -0.18 -17.24
N SER A 160 -12.24 -0.06 -17.70
CA SER A 160 -11.55 -1.17 -18.37
C SER A 160 -11.36 -2.37 -17.44
N VAL A 161 -11.11 -2.13 -16.16
CA VAL A 161 -11.01 -3.17 -15.12
C VAL A 161 -12.35 -3.85 -14.89
N VAL A 162 -13.39 -3.06 -14.64
CA VAL A 162 -14.75 -3.56 -14.37
C VAL A 162 -15.32 -4.39 -15.51
N ASN A 163 -15.03 -4.01 -16.76
CA ASN A 163 -15.61 -4.65 -17.94
C ASN A 163 -14.74 -5.76 -18.56
N SER A 164 -13.67 -6.18 -17.89
CA SER A 164 -12.75 -7.21 -18.39
C SER A 164 -12.68 -8.42 -17.46
N LYS A 165 -12.62 -9.61 -18.06
CA LYS A 165 -12.44 -10.89 -17.35
C LYS A 165 -10.98 -11.18 -16.99
N ASP A 166 -10.06 -10.34 -17.47
CA ASP A 166 -8.62 -10.51 -17.24
C ASP A 166 -8.18 -10.03 -15.85
N TYR A 167 -9.08 -9.40 -15.09
CA TYR A 167 -8.85 -8.93 -13.72
C TYR A 167 -9.58 -9.82 -12.70
N PHE A 168 -9.03 -9.92 -11.49
CA PHE A 168 -9.73 -10.60 -10.40
C PHE A 168 -10.83 -9.72 -9.81
N GLN A 169 -11.72 -10.39 -9.08
CA GLN A 169 -12.87 -9.76 -8.46
C GLN A 169 -12.46 -8.69 -7.43
N SER A 170 -11.30 -8.82 -6.78
CA SER A 170 -10.74 -7.80 -5.89
C SER A 170 -10.49 -6.47 -6.61
N GLU A 171 -9.84 -6.50 -7.77
CA GLU A 171 -9.57 -5.28 -8.55
C GLU A 171 -10.88 -4.71 -9.10
N GLN A 172 -11.77 -5.58 -9.59
CA GLN A 172 -13.08 -5.19 -10.10
C GLN A 172 -13.94 -4.51 -9.01
N ILE A 173 -13.95 -5.03 -7.78
CA ILE A 173 -14.67 -4.45 -6.65
C ILE A 173 -14.07 -3.10 -6.27
N LEU A 174 -12.75 -3.01 -6.13
CA LEU A 174 -12.08 -1.77 -5.74
C LEU A 174 -12.24 -0.67 -6.82
N ALA A 175 -12.16 -1.04 -8.10
CA ALA A 175 -12.44 -0.14 -9.21
C ALA A 175 -13.92 0.30 -9.21
N SER A 176 -14.85 -0.63 -9.00
CA SER A 176 -16.30 -0.34 -9.01
C SER A 176 -16.70 0.60 -7.88
N ILE A 177 -16.23 0.35 -6.65
CA ILE A 177 -16.56 1.22 -5.51
C ILE A 177 -15.93 2.61 -5.69
N SER A 178 -14.74 2.68 -6.27
CA SER A 178 -14.09 3.95 -6.61
C SER A 178 -14.84 4.71 -7.70
N LEU A 179 -15.31 4.01 -8.74
CA LEU A 179 -16.15 4.59 -9.80
C LEU A 179 -17.49 5.08 -9.27
N TYR A 180 -18.12 4.34 -8.35
CA TYR A 180 -19.32 4.81 -7.65
C TYR A 180 -19.03 6.09 -6.87
N ARG A 181 -17.93 6.15 -6.11
CA ARG A 181 -17.55 7.37 -5.38
C ARG A 181 -17.31 8.57 -6.31
N ILE A 182 -16.73 8.35 -7.49
CA ILE A 182 -16.45 9.40 -8.47
C ILE A 182 -17.72 9.87 -9.19
N THR A 183 -18.61 8.94 -9.56
CA THR A 183 -19.70 9.20 -10.52
C THR A 183 -21.10 9.22 -9.92
N GLY A 184 -21.29 8.66 -8.73
CA GLY A 184 -22.59 8.43 -8.10
C GLY A 184 -23.48 7.39 -8.81
N LYS A 185 -22.96 6.63 -9.78
CA LYS A 185 -23.77 5.68 -10.56
C LYS A 185 -23.98 4.37 -9.80
N GLU A 186 -25.22 4.10 -9.39
CA GLU A 186 -25.59 2.88 -8.68
C GLU A 186 -25.31 1.58 -9.44
N SER A 187 -25.21 1.63 -10.77
CA SER A 187 -24.86 0.47 -11.59
C SER A 187 -23.54 -0.20 -11.18
N PHE A 188 -22.61 0.56 -10.59
CA PHE A 188 -21.37 0.00 -10.05
C PHE A 188 -21.60 -0.75 -8.73
N LEU A 189 -22.58 -0.33 -7.92
CA LEU A 189 -22.98 -1.08 -6.73
C LEU A 189 -23.74 -2.36 -7.13
N ASP A 190 -24.62 -2.28 -8.15
CA ASP A 190 -25.31 -3.46 -8.67
C ASP A 190 -24.30 -4.52 -9.12
N PHE A 191 -23.25 -4.11 -9.84
CA PHE A 191 -22.18 -5.02 -10.25
C PHE A 191 -21.41 -5.63 -9.06
N ILE A 192 -21.11 -4.86 -8.01
CA ILE A 192 -20.52 -5.41 -6.77
C ILE A 192 -21.45 -6.45 -6.13
N ALA A 193 -22.76 -6.22 -6.13
CA ALA A 193 -23.74 -7.18 -5.61
C ALA A 193 -23.70 -8.49 -6.39
N GLU A 194 -23.64 -8.43 -7.72
CA GLU A 194 -23.51 -9.62 -8.57
C GLU A 194 -22.24 -10.43 -8.24
N LEU A 195 -21.10 -9.75 -8.00
CA LEU A 195 -19.85 -10.40 -7.60
C LEU A 195 -19.95 -11.06 -6.21
N ILE A 196 -20.63 -10.43 -5.25
CA ILE A 196 -20.84 -10.98 -3.90
C ILE A 196 -21.79 -12.18 -3.92
N ASP A 197 -22.83 -12.14 -4.76
CA ASP A 197 -23.76 -13.24 -4.92
C ASP A 197 -23.08 -14.46 -5.57
N TYR A 198 -22.12 -14.21 -6.47
CA TYR A 198 -21.29 -15.25 -7.06
C TYR A 198 -20.29 -15.85 -6.06
N ASP A 199 -19.57 -14.99 -5.30
CA ASP A 199 -18.61 -15.41 -4.28
C ASP A 199 -18.73 -14.53 -3.02
N LYS A 200 -19.08 -15.16 -1.89
CA LYS A 200 -19.29 -14.48 -0.61
C LYS A 200 -17.99 -13.91 -0.02
N GLU A 201 -16.82 -14.41 -0.41
CA GLU A 201 -15.53 -13.86 0.06
C GLU A 201 -15.32 -12.41 -0.40
N ASN A 202 -15.94 -12.02 -1.51
CA ASN A 202 -15.95 -10.64 -2.00
C ASN A 202 -16.57 -9.67 -0.98
N ARG A 203 -17.53 -10.11 -0.16
CA ARG A 203 -18.09 -9.28 0.92
C ARG A 203 -17.04 -8.98 1.98
N VAL A 204 -16.15 -9.94 2.30
CA VAL A 204 -15.07 -9.74 3.26
C VAL A 204 -14.08 -8.72 2.74
N PHE A 205 -13.68 -8.85 1.47
CA PHE A 205 -12.81 -7.87 0.81
C PHE A 205 -13.43 -6.46 0.83
N LEU A 206 -14.68 -6.31 0.36
CA LEU A 206 -15.38 -5.02 0.38
C LEU A 206 -15.46 -4.43 1.79
N THR A 207 -15.79 -5.25 2.79
CA THR A 207 -15.87 -4.79 4.19
C THR A 207 -14.52 -4.26 4.69
N ASN A 208 -13.41 -4.84 4.26
CA ASN A 208 -12.08 -4.36 4.62
C ASN A 208 -11.74 -3.03 3.92
N VAL A 209 -12.03 -2.92 2.61
CA VAL A 209 -11.84 -1.67 1.84
C VAL A 209 -12.62 -0.51 2.47
N LEU A 210 -13.87 -0.73 2.87
CA LEU A 210 -14.73 0.30 3.47
C LEU A 210 -14.26 0.78 4.86
N ARG A 211 -13.25 0.14 5.47
CA ARG A 211 -12.63 0.61 6.72
C ARG A 211 -11.51 1.62 6.48
N GLU A 212 -11.02 1.74 5.25
CA GLU A 212 -9.97 2.70 4.92
C GLU A 212 -10.49 4.14 5.09
N LYS A 213 -9.55 5.04 5.36
CA LYS A 213 -9.86 6.44 5.67
C LYS A 213 -10.67 7.13 4.56
N SER A 214 -10.39 6.81 3.30
CA SER A 214 -11.06 7.44 2.14
C SER A 214 -12.52 6.99 1.94
N TYR A 215 -12.99 6.00 2.70
CA TYR A 215 -14.37 5.53 2.70
C TYR A 215 -15.09 5.81 4.02
N GLN A 216 -14.50 6.57 4.95
CA GLN A 216 -15.20 6.98 6.17
C GLN A 216 -16.33 7.96 5.86
N GLU A 217 -17.40 7.92 6.66
CA GLU A 217 -18.62 8.73 6.46
C GLU A 217 -18.37 10.25 6.44
N GLU A 218 -17.28 10.70 7.06
CA GLU A 218 -16.84 12.09 7.00
C GLU A 218 -16.53 12.55 5.57
N TYR A 219 -16.04 11.64 4.72
CA TYR A 219 -15.57 11.93 3.36
C TYR A 219 -16.49 11.38 2.28
N PHE A 220 -17.33 10.39 2.61
CA PHE A 220 -18.16 9.69 1.64
C PHE A 220 -19.43 9.11 2.28
N ASP A 221 -20.61 9.44 1.73
CA ASP A 221 -21.87 8.89 2.21
C ASP A 221 -21.96 7.37 1.92
N LEU A 222 -21.90 6.59 2.99
CA LEU A 222 -21.96 5.14 2.94
C LEU A 222 -23.39 4.58 3.05
N SER A 223 -24.43 5.40 3.13
CA SER A 223 -25.80 4.97 3.43
C SER A 223 -26.28 3.86 2.49
N GLU A 224 -26.13 4.06 1.17
CA GLU A 224 -26.55 3.08 0.16
C GLU A 224 -25.75 1.77 0.24
N ILE A 225 -24.44 1.88 0.47
CA ILE A 225 -23.53 0.73 0.60
C ILE A 225 -23.88 -0.08 1.85
N LYS A 226 -24.17 0.59 2.98
CA LYS A 226 -24.55 -0.07 4.23
C LYS A 226 -25.84 -0.85 4.07
N VAL A 227 -26.86 -0.23 3.46
CA VAL A 227 -28.16 -0.88 3.21
C VAL A 227 -28.01 -2.11 2.33
N ARG A 228 -27.19 -2.04 1.28
CA ARG A 228 -27.05 -3.14 0.32
C ARG A 228 -26.15 -4.28 0.81
N PHE A 229 -25.08 -3.99 1.55
CA PHE A 229 -24.01 -4.97 1.77
C PHE A 229 -23.69 -5.27 3.23
N LEU A 230 -24.07 -4.43 4.18
CA LEU A 230 -23.59 -4.51 5.57
C LEU A 230 -24.69 -4.72 6.61
N ILE A 231 -25.96 -4.62 6.22
CA ILE A 231 -27.14 -5.01 7.01
C ILE A 231 -27.58 -6.41 6.56
#